data_AF-A0A142XAP5-F1
#
_entry.id   AF-A0A142XAP5-F1
#
_cell.length_a   1.000
_cell.length_b   1.000
_cell.length_c   1.000
_cell.angle_alpha   90.00
_cell.angle_beta   90.00
_cell.angle_gamma   90.00
#
_symmetry.space_group_name_H-M   'P 1'
#
loop_
_entity.id
_entity.type
_entity.pdbx_description
1 polymer ?
#
loop_
_entity_poly.entity_id
_entity_poly.type
_entity_poly.pdbx_seq_one_letter_code
_entity_poly.pdbx_strand_id
1 'polypeptide(L)' 'MTFDPGHAEDVALPSACVLVQELFPHATGAARERLVRRVTEVLMTTLLAFCEFQPPGAVPAPSHN' A
#
# COMPACT_ATOMS: atom_id res chain seq x y z
N MET A 1 -15.83 -2.91 -6.42
CA MET A 1 -15.14 -3.36 -5.19
C MET A 1 -14.89 -2.10 -4.39
N THR A 2 -15.52 -1.94 -3.23
CA THR A 2 -15.37 -0.70 -2.44
C THR A 2 -14.19 -0.88 -1.50
N PHE A 3 -13.22 0.04 -1.52
CA PHE A 3 -12.09 0.03 -0.60
C PHE A 3 -12.58 0.31 0.82
N ASP A 4 -12.20 -0.55 1.78
CA ASP A 4 -12.45 -0.35 3.20
C ASP A 4 -11.13 0.00 3.89
N PRO A 5 -10.95 1.26 4.35
CA PRO A 5 -9.74 1.68 5.02
C PRO A 5 -9.42 0.90 6.30
N GLY A 6 -10.45 0.47 7.04
CA GLY A 6 -10.25 -0.28 8.29
C GLY A 6 -9.63 -1.65 7.99
N HIS A 7 -10.20 -2.37 7.02
CA HIS A 7 -9.63 -3.63 6.56
C HIS A 7 -8.23 -3.49 5.95
N ALA A 8 -7.98 -2.40 5.21
CA ALA A 8 -6.66 -2.14 4.66
C ALA A 8 -5.61 -1.91 5.76
N GLU A 9 -5.97 -1.22 6.84
CA GLU A 9 -5.08 -1.01 8.00
C GLU A 9 -4.81 -2.32 8.75
N ASP A 10 -5.84 -3.15 8.94
CA ASP A 10 -5.74 -4.49 9.55
C ASP A 10 -4.76 -5.41 8.79
N VAL A 11 -4.58 -5.18 7.49
CA VAL A 11 -3.60 -5.92 6.65
C VAL A 11 -2.25 -5.21 6.63
N ALA A 12 -2.22 -3.88 6.50
CA ALA A 12 -1.01 -3.11 6.32
C ALA A 12 -0.12 -3.11 7.56
N LEU A 13 -0.69 -2.97 8.77
CA LEU A 13 0.08 -2.93 10.01
C LEU A 13 0.85 -4.23 10.31
N PRO A 14 0.24 -5.42 10.31
CA PRO A 14 0.99 -6.65 10.54
C PRO A 14 2.03 -6.91 9.43
N SER A 15 1.72 -6.56 8.18
CA SER A 15 2.66 -6.67 7.07
C SER A 15 3.89 -5.76 7.27
N ALA A 16 3.67 -4.52 7.70
CA ALA A 16 4.74 -3.57 8.02
C ALA A 16 5.62 -4.07 9.17
N CYS A 17 5.03 -4.66 10.21
CA CYS A 17 5.77 -5.26 11.31
C CYS A 17 6.73 -6.37 10.86
N VAL A 18 6.27 -7.27 10.00
CA VAL A 18 7.09 -8.36 9.43
C VAL A 18 8.20 -7.79 8.55
N LEU A 19 7.86 -6.90 7.60
CA LEU A 19 8.84 -6.29 6.71
C LEU A 19 9.93 -5.52 7.45
N VAL A 20 9.57 -4.76 8.49
CA VAL A 20 10.56 -4.02 9.29
C VAL A 20 11.46 -4.98 10.06
N GLN A 21 10.93 -6.09 10.57
CA GLN A 21 11.72 -7.10 11.26
C GLN A 21 12.71 -7.82 10.33
N GLU A 22 12.30 -8.13 9.10
CA GLU A 22 13.16 -8.82 8.13
C GLU A 22 14.23 -7.92 7.53
N LEU A 23 13.87 -6.68 7.16
CA LEU A 23 14.76 -5.76 6.46
C LEU A 23 15.64 -4.93 7.42
N PHE A 24 15.18 -4.69 8.64
CA PHE A 24 15.87 -3.87 9.63
C PHE A 24 15.95 -4.59 10.99
N PRO A 25 16.57 -5.78 11.06
CA PRO A 25 16.57 -6.62 12.27
C PRO A 25 17.24 -5.96 13.49
N HIS A 26 18.08 -4.95 13.26
CA HIS A 26 18.77 -4.20 14.32
C HIS A 26 18.03 -2.94 14.79
N ALA A 27 16.92 -2.57 14.13
CA ALA A 27 16.13 -1.42 14.55
C ALA A 27 15.32 -1.76 15.82
N THR A 28 15.48 -0.96 16.87
CA THR A 28 14.79 -1.16 18.16
C THR A 28 14.11 0.12 18.65
N GLY A 29 13.21 -0.05 19.63
CA GLY A 29 12.49 1.05 20.29
C GLY A 29 11.84 2.03 19.32
N ALA A 30 12.05 3.32 19.59
CA ALA A 30 11.45 4.41 18.81
C ALA A 30 11.85 4.41 17.32
N ALA A 31 13.03 3.88 16.96
CA ALA A 31 13.43 3.79 15.55
C ALA A 31 12.59 2.74 14.81
N ARG A 32 12.35 1.59 15.44
CA ARG A 32 11.49 0.52 14.90
C ARG A 32 10.05 0.99 14.75
N GLU A 33 9.50 1.66 15.77
CA GLU A 33 8.13 2.21 15.72
C GLU A 33 7.94 3.22 14.58
N ARG A 34 8.95 4.10 14.35
CA ARG A 34 8.92 5.04 13.23
C ARG A 34 8.95 4.31 11.88
N LEU A 35 9.78 3.28 11.74
CA LEU A 35 9.84 2.47 10.52
C LEU A 35 8.52 1.76 10.26
N VAL A 36 7.94 1.07 11.25
CA VAL A 36 6.66 0.36 11.10
C VAL A 36 5.57 1.32 10.65
N ARG A 37 5.40 2.46 11.35
CA ARG A 37 4.42 3.48 10.97
C ARG A 37 4.62 3.96 9.52
N ARG A 38 5.86 4.27 9.13
CA ARG A 38 6.15 4.77 7.78
C ARG A 38 5.87 3.72 6.70
N VAL A 39 6.18 2.46 6.98
CA VAL A 39 5.88 1.35 6.05
C VAL A 39 4.37 1.12 5.95
N THR A 40 3.63 1.16 7.07
CA THR A 40 2.17 1.07 7.07
C THR A 40 1.54 2.17 6.22
N GLU A 41 1.97 3.42 6.37
CA GLU A 41 1.49 4.56 5.55
C GLU A 41 1.71 4.33 4.05
N VAL A 42 2.88 3.81 3.66
CA VAL A 42 3.20 3.51 2.26
C VAL A 42 2.32 2.38 1.72
N LEU A 43 2.13 1.31 2.51
CA LEU A 43 1.26 0.20 2.13
C LEU A 43 -0.18 0.65 1.93
N MET A 44 -0.73 1.43 2.87
CA MET A 44 -2.06 2.01 2.78
C MET A 44 -2.24 2.87 1.53
N THR A 45 -1.27 3.76 1.28
CA THR A 45 -1.28 4.64 0.09
C THR A 45 -1.24 3.81 -1.20
N THR A 46 -0.45 2.75 -1.22
CA THR A 46 -0.31 1.87 -2.39
C THR A 46 -1.58 1.07 -2.64
N LEU A 47 -2.20 0.52 -1.59
CA LEU A 47 -3.47 -0.20 -1.69
C LEU A 47 -4.59 0.71 -2.20
N LEU A 48 -4.65 1.95 -1.69
CA LEU A 48 -5.61 2.94 -2.16
C LEU A 48 -5.40 3.25 -3.65
N ALA A 49 -4.15 3.57 -4.04
CA ALA A 49 -3.82 3.84 -5.44
C ALA A 49 -4.13 2.66 -6.36
N PHE A 50 -3.91 1.42 -5.91
CA PHE A 50 -4.26 0.23 -6.66
C PHE A 50 -5.78 0.07 -6.82
N CYS A 51 -6.56 0.33 -5.78
CA CYS A 51 -8.02 0.28 -5.86
C CYS A 51 -8.62 1.40 -6.73
N GLU A 52 -8.00 2.57 -6.73
CA GLU A 52 -8.40 3.71 -7.57
C GLU A 52 -7.87 3.61 -9.00
N PHE A 53 -6.90 2.73 -9.26
CA PHE A 53 -6.34 2.53 -10.59
C PHE A 53 -7.42 2.02 -11.55
N GLN A 54 -7.95 2.94 -12.36
CA GLN A 54 -8.67 2.56 -13.56
C GLN A 54 -7.64 2.35 -14.68
N PRO A 55 -7.53 1.13 -15.23
CA PRO A 55 -6.70 0.94 -16.42
C PRO A 55 -7.18 1.90 -17.51
N PRO A 56 -6.26 2.45 -18.32
CA PRO A 56 -6.65 3.34 -19.41
C PRO A 56 -7.74 2.65 -20.24
N GLY A 57 -8.87 3.35 -20.42
CA GLY A 57 -9.99 2.84 -21.20
C GLY A 57 -9.52 2.42 -22.59
N ALA A 58 -10.19 1.42 -23.18
CA ALA A 58 -9.85 0.96 -24.52
C ALA A 58 -9.76 2.17 -25.46
N VAL A 59 -8.59 2.33 -26.10
CA VAL A 59 -8.42 3.36 -27.12
C VAL A 59 -9.48 3.07 -28.19
N PRO A 60 -10.42 3.99 -28.46
CA PRO A 60 -11.42 3.75 -29.49
C PRO A 60 -10.68 3.47 -30.81
N ALA A 61 -11.10 2.41 -31.50
CA ALA A 61 -10.53 2.06 -32.78
C ALA A 61 -10.54 3.31 -33.68
N PRO A 62 -9.44 3.60 -34.40
CA PRO A 62 -9.36 4.78 -35.25
C PRO A 62 -10.56 4.82 -36.19
N SER A 63 -11.35 5.91 -36.17
CA SER A 63 -12.46 6.04 -37.11
C SER A 63 -11.88 6.29 -38.50
N HIS A 64 -12.16 5.39 -39.43
CA HIS A 64 -11.91 5.60 -40.86
C HIS A 64 -12.89 6.66 -41.39
N ASN A 65 -12.59 7.94 -41.18
CA ASN A 65 -13.17 9.07 -41.91
C ASN A 65 -12.03 9.91 -42.47
#